data_AF-A0A1Q5LUW4-F1
#
_entry.id   AF-A0A1Q5LUW4-F1
#
_cell.length_a   1.000
_cell.length_b   1.000
_cell.length_c   1.000
_cell.angle_alpha   90.00
_cell.angle_beta   90.00
_cell.angle_gamma   90.00
#
_symmetry.space_group_name_H-M   'P 1'
#
loop_
_entity.id
_entity.type
_entity.pdbx_description
1 polymer ?
#
loop_
_entity_poly.entity_id
_entity_poly.type
_entity_poly.pdbx_seq_one_letter_code
_entity_poly.pdbx_strand_id
1 'polypeptide(L)'
;MRDTRLLRLRTLPLLGLLAALLLPLGLTAPGAAAAPGAADPVRVMPLGDSITGSPGCWRALLWNQLLDAGHTDIDFVGTLPTQGCGVAHDGDNEGHGGELVTNVADQNLLPARLAATLPDIVVMHFGTNDVWSSVSPDRILTAYTKLVGQMRESNPDMRVLVAQIIPMNPSTCAACAQRVVDFNARVPAWAAATSTDRSPVTVVDQWTGFDTATDTYDGVHPNDAGNEKIAARWFPALSALLGQGVPGDPDDPDEPGGATCTASFRAVSTWQGGYQAEVTVRNTSAAPVKGWTVTVVPADGARVGQLWNGTLSTAADGTATVTNANWNGALAPDASAAFGFIATAPATSSVPAATVDCTATS
;
A
#
# COMPACT_ATOMS: atom_id res chain seq x y z
N MET A 1 -55.24 -52.64 -40.94
CA MET A 1 -54.47 -52.79 -42.19
C MET A 1 -53.05 -53.12 -41.76
N ARG A 2 -52.58 -54.37 -41.82
CA ARG A 2 -51.92 -55.01 -42.99
C ARG A 2 -50.78 -54.11 -43.50
N ASP A 3 -49.52 -54.50 -43.67
CA ASP A 3 -48.80 -55.78 -43.80
C ASP A 3 -47.29 -55.42 -43.65
N THR A 4 -46.43 -56.16 -42.96
CA THR A 4 -45.72 -57.39 -43.38
C THR A 4 -44.56 -57.20 -44.38
N ARG A 5 -43.33 -57.48 -43.89
CA ARG A 5 -42.10 -57.99 -44.56
C ARG A 5 -41.37 -57.14 -45.64
N LEU A 6 -40.04 -57.12 -45.56
CA LEU A 6 -39.15 -57.98 -46.37
C LEU A 6 -37.65 -57.70 -46.11
N LEU A 7 -36.91 -58.79 -45.87
CA LEU A 7 -35.44 -58.88 -45.96
C LEU A 7 -34.96 -58.48 -47.36
N ARG A 8 -33.78 -57.83 -47.43
CA ARG A 8 -32.81 -58.10 -48.50
C ARG A 8 -31.39 -58.24 -47.96
N LEU A 9 -30.86 -59.42 -48.25
CA LEU A 9 -29.47 -59.86 -48.13
C LEU A 9 -28.64 -59.36 -49.33
N ARG A 10 -27.31 -59.50 -49.22
CA ARG A 10 -26.24 -59.40 -50.26
C ARG A 10 -25.52 -58.04 -50.23
N THR A 11 -24.19 -57.94 -50.16
CA THR A 11 -23.11 -58.83 -50.61
C THR A 11 -21.78 -58.28 -50.05
N LEU A 12 -20.92 -59.13 -49.48
CA LEU A 12 -19.49 -58.82 -49.34
C LEU A 12 -18.81 -59.02 -50.70
N PRO A 13 -17.79 -58.20 -51.01
CA PRO A 13 -16.53 -58.82 -51.38
C PRO A 13 -15.32 -58.22 -50.64
N LEU A 14 -14.44 -59.15 -50.27
CA LEU A 14 -13.05 -58.99 -49.86
C LEU A 14 -12.23 -58.21 -50.92
N LEU A 15 -11.60 -57.11 -50.50
CA LEU A 15 -10.24 -56.69 -50.90
C LEU A 15 -9.59 -56.24 -49.57
N GLY A 16 -8.48 -56.77 -49.08
CA GLY A 16 -7.25 -57.07 -49.79
C GLY A 16 -6.20 -56.05 -49.36
N LEU A 17 -5.48 -56.37 -48.26
CA LEU A 17 -4.16 -55.88 -47.82
C LEU A 17 -3.82 -54.38 -47.95
N LEU A 18 -3.48 -53.74 -46.82
CA LEU A 18 -2.11 -53.29 -46.53
C LEU A 18 -2.04 -52.80 -45.06
N ALA A 19 -1.34 -53.55 -44.21
CA ALA A 19 -0.99 -53.11 -42.86
C ALA A 19 0.23 -52.19 -42.94
N ALA A 20 0.02 -50.87 -42.86
CA ALA A 20 1.08 -49.90 -42.62
C ALA A 20 1.14 -49.63 -41.11
N LEU A 21 2.16 -50.20 -40.45
CA LEU A 21 2.47 -49.97 -39.05
C LEU A 21 3.11 -48.58 -38.91
N LEU A 22 2.29 -47.55 -38.67
CA LEU A 22 2.77 -46.22 -38.29
C LEU A 22 2.80 -46.13 -36.76
N LEU A 23 3.99 -46.31 -36.18
CA LEU A 23 4.28 -45.95 -34.80
C LEU A 23 4.15 -44.43 -34.65
N PRO A 24 3.31 -43.90 -33.74
CA PRO A 24 3.34 -42.48 -33.43
C PRO A 24 4.58 -42.22 -32.58
N LEU A 25 5.58 -41.54 -33.15
CA LEU A 25 6.57 -40.81 -32.37
C LEU A 25 5.82 -39.73 -31.60
N GLY A 26 5.56 -39.98 -30.31
CA GLY A 26 5.03 -38.99 -29.39
C GLY A 26 6.06 -37.87 -29.19
N LEU A 27 5.98 -36.82 -30.00
CA LEU A 27 6.56 -35.53 -29.66
C LEU A 27 5.69 -34.93 -28.56
N THR A 28 6.10 -35.09 -27.30
CA THR A 28 5.59 -34.27 -26.21
C THR A 28 6.04 -32.84 -26.47
N ALA A 29 5.14 -31.99 -26.94
CA ALA A 29 5.36 -30.55 -26.88
C ALA A 29 5.58 -30.18 -25.40
N PRO A 30 6.59 -29.37 -25.06
CA PRO A 30 6.68 -28.80 -23.73
C PRO A 30 5.36 -28.06 -23.48
N GLY A 31 4.63 -28.44 -22.43
CA GLY A 31 3.46 -27.68 -22.02
C GLY A 31 3.90 -26.24 -21.80
N ALA A 32 3.28 -25.30 -22.51
CA ALA A 32 3.44 -23.90 -22.19
C ALA A 32 3.07 -23.75 -20.72
N ALA A 33 4.04 -23.38 -19.88
CA ALA A 33 3.74 -22.97 -18.52
C ALA A 33 2.67 -21.88 -18.63
N ALA A 34 1.54 -22.07 -17.94
CA ALA A 34 0.55 -21.02 -17.81
C ALA A 34 1.30 -19.78 -17.31
N ALA A 35 1.06 -18.63 -17.95
CA ALA A 35 1.53 -17.38 -17.39
C ALA A 35 1.03 -17.32 -15.93
N PRO A 36 1.87 -16.89 -14.97
CA PRO A 36 1.39 -16.66 -13.61
C PRO A 36 0.13 -15.80 -13.68
N GLY A 37 -0.90 -16.17 -12.93
CA GLY A 37 -2.11 -15.37 -12.80
C GLY A 37 -1.72 -13.96 -12.36
N ALA A 38 -2.42 -12.93 -12.86
CA ALA A 38 -2.25 -11.60 -12.31
C ALA A 38 -2.56 -11.67 -10.80
N ALA A 39 -1.75 -11.01 -9.97
CA ALA A 39 -2.05 -10.84 -8.56
C ALA A 39 -3.45 -10.22 -8.42
N ASP A 40 -4.16 -10.56 -7.34
CA ASP A 40 -5.43 -9.91 -7.03
C ASP A 40 -5.16 -8.41 -6.77
N PRO A 41 -6.00 -7.51 -7.32
CA PRO A 41 -5.81 -6.08 -7.15
C PRO A 41 -5.89 -5.67 -5.68
N VAL A 42 -5.13 -4.65 -5.28
CA VAL A 42 -5.19 -4.13 -3.91
C VAL A 42 -6.57 -3.54 -3.62
N ARG A 43 -7.27 -4.11 -2.64
CA ARG A 43 -8.64 -3.73 -2.28
C ARG A 43 -8.63 -2.55 -1.32
N VAL A 44 -9.12 -1.40 -1.79
CA VAL A 44 -9.19 -0.16 -1.03
C VAL A 44 -10.65 0.12 -0.69
N MET A 45 -10.99 0.22 0.59
CA MET A 45 -12.34 0.59 1.04
C MET A 45 -12.40 2.07 1.41
N PRO A 46 -13.09 2.93 0.63
CA PRO A 46 -13.50 4.25 1.09
C PRO A 46 -14.61 4.09 2.14
N LEU A 47 -14.28 4.24 3.42
CA LEU A 47 -15.20 4.11 4.55
C LEU A 47 -15.60 5.49 5.06
N GLY A 48 -16.89 5.72 5.30
CA GLY A 48 -17.30 6.96 5.92
C GLY A 48 -18.79 7.23 5.95
N ASP A 49 -19.11 8.51 6.06
CA ASP A 49 -20.48 9.02 6.04
C ASP A 49 -20.88 9.59 4.67
N SER A 50 -21.76 10.60 4.65
CA SER A 50 -22.23 11.26 3.42
C SER A 50 -21.10 11.94 2.66
N ILE A 51 -20.02 12.38 3.33
CA ILE A 51 -18.86 12.97 2.65
C ILE A 51 -18.16 11.93 1.77
N THR A 52 -18.19 10.65 2.16
CA THR A 52 -17.67 9.54 1.35
C THR A 52 -18.68 9.09 0.29
N GLY A 53 -19.98 8.99 0.62
CA GLY A 53 -20.96 8.31 -0.23
C GLY A 53 -22.02 9.17 -0.95
N SER A 54 -22.13 10.48 -0.75
CA SER A 54 -23.27 11.25 -1.30
C SER A 54 -22.91 12.69 -1.74
N PRO A 55 -22.41 12.90 -2.98
CA PRO A 55 -22.00 11.88 -3.97
C PRO A 55 -20.56 11.38 -3.77
N GLY A 56 -19.74 12.07 -2.97
CA GLY A 56 -18.38 11.66 -2.65
C GLY A 56 -17.41 11.70 -3.85
N CYS A 57 -17.53 12.72 -4.71
CA CYS A 57 -16.81 12.78 -5.99
C CYS A 57 -15.30 12.89 -5.89
N TRP A 58 -14.75 13.20 -4.71
CA TRP A 58 -13.32 13.05 -4.45
C TRP A 58 -12.81 11.63 -4.74
N ARG A 59 -13.65 10.59 -4.63
CA ARG A 59 -13.26 9.20 -4.97
C ARG A 59 -12.94 9.06 -6.45
N ALA A 60 -13.76 9.64 -7.32
CA ALA A 60 -13.51 9.63 -8.77
C ALA A 60 -12.21 10.37 -9.14
N LEU A 61 -11.94 11.50 -8.47
CA LEU A 61 -10.70 12.25 -8.66
C LEU A 61 -9.48 11.48 -8.15
N LEU A 62 -9.59 10.87 -6.96
CA LEU A 62 -8.54 10.06 -6.36
C LEU A 62 -8.23 8.84 -7.24
N TRP A 63 -9.24 8.11 -7.69
CA TRP A 63 -9.11 6.98 -8.61
C TRP A 63 -8.30 7.34 -9.85
N ASN A 64 -8.68 8.42 -10.53
CA ASN A 64 -7.98 8.85 -11.73
C ASN A 64 -6.54 9.32 -11.44
N GLN A 65 -6.30 10.01 -10.33
CA GLN A 65 -4.93 10.37 -9.90
C GLN A 65 -4.06 9.12 -9.65
N LEU A 66 -4.63 8.06 -9.07
CA LEU A 66 -3.94 6.80 -8.84
C LEU A 66 -3.61 6.08 -10.17
N LEU A 67 -4.58 6.00 -11.08
CA LEU A 67 -4.35 5.43 -12.42
C LEU A 67 -3.28 6.21 -13.20
N ASP A 68 -3.35 7.55 -13.19
CA ASP A 68 -2.37 8.42 -13.85
C ASP A 68 -0.97 8.26 -13.25
N ALA A 69 -0.87 7.90 -11.97
CA ALA A 69 0.37 7.59 -11.27
C ALA A 69 0.86 6.14 -11.50
N GLY A 70 0.12 5.33 -12.26
CA GLY A 70 0.48 3.96 -12.62
C GLY A 70 -0.07 2.87 -11.68
N HIS A 71 -0.86 3.22 -10.67
CA HIS A 71 -1.54 2.25 -9.80
C HIS A 71 -2.74 1.67 -10.53
N THR A 72 -2.50 0.67 -11.37
CA THR A 72 -3.53 0.04 -12.22
C THR A 72 -4.07 -1.27 -11.67
N ASP A 73 -3.45 -1.78 -10.60
CA ASP A 73 -3.82 -3.04 -9.92
C ASP A 73 -4.48 -2.73 -8.56
N ILE A 74 -5.56 -1.97 -8.63
CA ILE A 74 -6.35 -1.51 -7.47
C ILE A 74 -7.83 -1.75 -7.73
N ASP A 75 -8.56 -2.02 -6.66
CA ASP A 75 -10.01 -2.27 -6.64
C ASP A 75 -10.62 -1.45 -5.51
N PHE A 76 -11.50 -0.50 -5.83
CA PHE A 76 -12.26 0.16 -4.78
C PHE A 76 -13.36 -0.81 -4.35
N VAL A 77 -13.46 -1.07 -3.05
CA VAL A 77 -14.40 -2.07 -2.53
C VAL A 77 -15.37 -1.45 -1.52
N GLY A 78 -16.59 -1.97 -1.51
CA GLY A 78 -17.63 -1.50 -0.61
C GLY A 78 -18.98 -2.10 -0.96
N THR A 79 -19.90 -2.10 -0.01
CA THR A 79 -21.25 -2.64 -0.22
C THR A 79 -22.16 -1.66 -0.99
N LEU A 80 -21.77 -0.40 -1.13
CA LEU A 80 -22.51 0.60 -1.89
C LEU A 80 -21.89 0.79 -3.28
N PRO A 81 -22.74 0.86 -4.33
CA PRO A 81 -22.25 1.04 -5.69
C PRO A 81 -21.75 2.47 -5.92
N THR A 82 -21.16 2.66 -7.11
CA THR A 82 -20.83 3.97 -7.68
C THR A 82 -21.96 4.98 -7.52
N GLN A 83 -21.60 6.15 -6.99
CA GLN A 83 -22.52 7.26 -6.77
C GLN A 83 -22.36 8.31 -7.87
N GLY A 84 -23.39 9.13 -8.09
CA GLY A 84 -23.46 10.01 -9.26
C GLY A 84 -22.46 11.17 -9.24
N CYS A 85 -21.33 11.01 -9.94
CA CYS A 85 -20.31 12.05 -10.12
C CYS A 85 -20.00 12.40 -11.59
N GLY A 86 -20.55 11.67 -12.56
CA GLY A 86 -20.35 11.94 -14.00
C GLY A 86 -18.93 11.70 -14.52
N VAL A 87 -18.03 11.20 -13.68
CA VAL A 87 -16.65 10.83 -14.01
C VAL A 87 -16.51 9.31 -13.95
N ALA A 88 -15.90 8.69 -14.96
CA ALA A 88 -15.64 7.25 -14.96
C ALA A 88 -14.58 6.91 -13.90
N HIS A 89 -14.88 5.94 -13.06
CA HIS A 89 -14.03 5.40 -12.01
C HIS A 89 -14.61 4.09 -11.51
N ASP A 90 -13.84 3.33 -10.75
CA ASP A 90 -14.41 2.36 -9.81
C ASP A 90 -14.99 3.13 -8.62
N GLY A 91 -16.29 3.04 -8.44
CA GLY A 91 -17.04 3.85 -7.47
C GLY A 91 -17.60 3.06 -6.30
N ASP A 92 -17.24 1.79 -6.15
CA ASP A 92 -17.62 1.01 -4.98
C ASP A 92 -17.07 1.66 -3.70
N ASN A 93 -17.89 1.67 -2.65
CA ASN A 93 -17.59 2.41 -1.42
C ASN A 93 -18.42 1.93 -0.23
N GLU A 94 -18.01 2.37 0.95
CA GLU A 94 -18.67 2.11 2.22
C GLU A 94 -19.04 3.45 2.89
N GLY A 95 -19.53 4.41 2.10
CA GLY A 95 -19.96 5.74 2.54
C GLY A 95 -21.45 5.84 2.83
N HIS A 96 -21.87 5.85 4.10
CA HIS A 96 -23.28 5.81 4.48
C HIS A 96 -23.78 7.17 4.97
N GLY A 97 -24.66 7.80 4.20
CA GLY A 97 -25.21 9.12 4.55
C GLY A 97 -25.89 9.16 5.92
N GLY A 98 -25.51 10.13 6.75
CA GLY A 98 -26.04 10.31 8.11
C GLY A 98 -25.57 9.27 9.14
N GLU A 99 -24.70 8.33 8.76
CA GLU A 99 -24.21 7.32 9.68
C GLU A 99 -23.25 7.92 10.71
N LEU A 100 -23.34 7.45 11.96
CA LEU A 100 -22.43 7.81 13.04
C LEU A 100 -21.47 6.65 13.27
N VAL A 101 -20.18 6.95 13.44
CA VAL A 101 -19.17 5.92 13.72
C VAL A 101 -19.46 5.22 15.04
N THR A 102 -20.02 5.94 16.01
CA THR A 102 -20.43 5.36 17.30
C THR A 102 -21.59 4.38 17.17
N ASN A 103 -22.54 4.64 16.29
CA ASN A 103 -23.63 3.70 16.00
C ASN A 103 -23.11 2.43 15.31
N VAL A 104 -22.19 2.57 14.34
CA VAL A 104 -21.53 1.44 13.67
C VAL A 104 -20.78 0.59 14.69
N ALA A 105 -20.05 1.23 15.61
CA ALA A 105 -19.34 0.55 16.68
C ALA A 105 -20.30 -0.17 17.62
N ASP A 106 -21.35 0.49 18.11
CA ASP A 106 -22.29 -0.08 19.08
C ASP A 106 -23.09 -1.25 18.52
N GLN A 107 -23.53 -1.12 17.27
CA GLN A 107 -24.33 -2.13 16.58
C GLN A 107 -23.47 -3.20 15.90
N ASN A 108 -22.14 -3.07 15.95
CA ASN A 108 -21.18 -4.03 15.40
C ASN A 108 -21.40 -4.28 13.89
N LEU A 109 -21.58 -3.20 13.12
CA LEU A 109 -21.96 -3.28 11.71
C LEU A 109 -20.77 -3.52 10.77
N LEU A 110 -19.59 -3.01 11.11
CA LEU A 110 -18.42 -3.07 10.23
C LEU A 110 -17.96 -4.50 9.86
N PRO A 111 -17.96 -5.51 10.76
CA PRO A 111 -17.49 -6.86 10.40
C PRO A 111 -18.21 -7.50 9.22
N ALA A 112 -19.52 -7.26 9.05
CA ALA A 112 -20.26 -7.79 7.91
C ALA A 112 -19.85 -7.12 6.60
N ARG A 113 -19.53 -5.81 6.64
CA ARG A 113 -19.04 -5.06 5.48
C ARG A 113 -17.64 -5.53 5.08
N LEU A 114 -16.74 -5.70 6.07
CA LEU A 114 -15.39 -6.23 5.87
C LEU A 114 -15.42 -7.64 5.27
N ALA A 115 -16.25 -8.54 5.81
CA ALA A 115 -16.37 -9.90 5.28
C ALA A 115 -16.92 -9.95 3.84
N ALA A 116 -17.68 -8.94 3.41
CA ALA A 116 -18.24 -8.87 2.07
C ALA A 116 -17.27 -8.30 1.03
N THR A 117 -16.21 -7.60 1.46
CA THR A 117 -15.40 -6.75 0.58
C THR A 117 -13.90 -6.98 0.73
N LEU A 118 -13.46 -7.61 1.83
CA LEU A 118 -12.10 -8.04 2.11
C LEU A 118 -11.04 -6.98 1.78
N PRO A 119 -11.11 -5.76 2.37
CA PRO A 119 -10.15 -4.71 2.04
C PRO A 119 -8.76 -4.96 2.63
N ASP A 120 -7.76 -4.47 1.92
CA ASP A 120 -6.36 -4.36 2.34
C ASP A 120 -6.06 -3.00 2.98
N ILE A 121 -6.73 -1.97 2.46
CA ILE A 121 -6.58 -0.59 2.89
C ILE A 121 -7.96 -0.02 3.18
N VAL A 122 -8.12 0.62 4.33
CA VAL A 122 -9.30 1.45 4.62
C VAL A 122 -8.91 2.93 4.56
N VAL A 123 -9.63 3.69 3.73
CA VAL A 123 -9.57 5.16 3.67
C VAL A 123 -10.78 5.70 4.42
N MET A 124 -10.59 6.10 5.68
CA MET A 124 -11.64 6.46 6.62
C MET A 124 -11.80 7.98 6.78
N HIS A 125 -12.88 8.54 6.24
CA HIS A 125 -13.39 9.88 6.57
C HIS A 125 -14.74 9.73 7.26
N PHE A 126 -14.75 9.79 8.60
CA PHE A 126 -15.94 9.40 9.35
C PHE A 126 -16.05 10.17 10.67
N GLY A 127 -17.24 10.41 11.20
CA GLY A 127 -17.43 11.09 12.48
C GLY A 127 -17.97 12.52 12.37
N THR A 128 -18.22 13.00 11.15
CA THR A 128 -18.91 14.27 10.91
C THR A 128 -20.26 14.28 11.61
N ASN A 129 -21.06 13.22 11.46
CA ASN A 129 -22.37 13.13 12.09
C ASN A 129 -22.30 13.00 13.61
N ASP A 130 -21.27 12.36 14.16
CA ASP A 130 -21.05 12.28 15.60
C ASP A 130 -20.74 13.66 16.18
N VAL A 131 -19.83 14.41 15.54
CA VAL A 131 -19.49 15.78 15.92
C VAL A 131 -20.71 16.70 15.83
N TRP A 132 -21.49 16.58 14.75
CA TRP A 132 -22.74 17.30 14.60
C TRP A 132 -23.72 16.99 15.73
N SER A 133 -23.85 15.70 16.06
CA SER A 133 -24.72 15.18 17.13
C SER A 133 -24.17 15.45 18.53
N SER A 134 -23.10 16.25 18.66
CA SER A 134 -22.49 16.63 19.93
C SER A 134 -21.94 15.44 20.74
N VAL A 135 -21.59 14.35 20.07
CA VAL A 135 -20.88 13.21 20.67
C VAL A 135 -19.46 13.67 21.05
N SER A 136 -19.00 13.27 22.24
CA SER A 136 -17.67 13.69 22.71
C SER A 136 -16.54 13.07 21.89
N PRO A 137 -15.41 13.78 21.70
CA PRO A 137 -14.23 13.21 21.05
C PRO A 137 -13.76 11.88 21.66
N ASP A 138 -13.82 11.72 22.99
CA ASP A 138 -13.49 10.45 23.66
C ASP A 138 -14.32 9.28 23.16
N ARG A 139 -15.63 9.52 22.99
CA ARG A 139 -16.57 8.49 22.56
C ARG A 139 -16.36 8.14 21.09
N ILE A 140 -16.11 9.13 20.23
CA ILE A 140 -15.78 8.93 18.82
C ILE A 140 -14.48 8.13 18.68
N LEU A 141 -13.43 8.49 19.41
CA LEU A 141 -12.14 7.78 19.35
C LEU A 141 -12.21 6.36 19.94
N THR A 142 -13.07 6.14 20.94
CA THR A 142 -13.36 4.78 21.43
C THR A 142 -14.02 3.92 20.33
N ALA A 143 -14.94 4.51 19.57
CA ALA A 143 -15.55 3.84 18.42
C ALA A 143 -14.51 3.57 17.33
N TYR A 144 -13.66 4.54 16.98
CA TYR A 144 -12.55 4.33 16.05
C TYR A 144 -11.63 3.18 16.49
N THR A 145 -11.24 3.10 17.77
CA THR A 145 -10.43 1.99 18.28
C THR A 145 -11.13 0.65 18.07
N LYS A 146 -12.44 0.57 18.33
CA LYS A 146 -13.22 -0.65 18.08
C LYS A 146 -13.23 -1.03 16.61
N LEU A 147 -13.46 -0.07 15.72
CA LEU A 147 -13.49 -0.30 14.27
C LEU A 147 -12.12 -0.78 13.76
N VAL A 148 -11.01 -0.16 14.18
CA VAL A 148 -9.67 -0.64 13.83
C VAL A 148 -9.41 -2.06 14.35
N GLY A 149 -9.91 -2.39 15.54
CA GLY A 149 -9.89 -3.76 16.06
C GLY A 149 -10.61 -4.75 15.12
N GLN A 150 -11.83 -4.42 14.69
CA GLN A 150 -12.60 -5.23 13.74
C GLN A 150 -11.93 -5.36 12.38
N MET A 151 -11.30 -4.27 11.89
CA MET A 151 -10.50 -4.31 10.67
C MET A 151 -9.34 -5.29 10.78
N ARG A 152 -8.63 -5.28 11.91
CA ARG A 152 -7.50 -6.20 12.19
C ARG A 152 -7.93 -7.64 12.41
N GLU A 153 -9.13 -7.86 12.94
CA GLU A 153 -9.73 -9.20 13.01
C GLU A 153 -10.05 -9.76 11.63
N SER A 154 -10.45 -8.90 10.68
CA SER A 154 -10.70 -9.28 9.29
C SER A 154 -9.40 -9.46 8.49
N ASN A 155 -8.45 -8.56 8.66
CA ASN A 155 -7.13 -8.58 8.01
C ASN A 155 -6.08 -8.07 9.02
N PRO A 156 -5.21 -8.94 9.58
CA PRO A 156 -4.22 -8.52 10.57
C PRO A 156 -3.14 -7.57 10.03
N ASP A 157 -3.04 -7.45 8.70
CA ASP A 157 -2.13 -6.56 7.96
C ASP A 157 -2.85 -5.33 7.40
N MET A 158 -4.11 -5.08 7.83
CA MET A 158 -4.90 -3.92 7.41
C MET A 158 -4.12 -2.61 7.58
N ARG A 159 -4.10 -1.80 6.52
CA ARG A 159 -3.55 -0.44 6.57
C ARG A 159 -4.68 0.56 6.62
N VAL A 160 -4.62 1.52 7.54
CA VAL A 160 -5.70 2.48 7.75
C VAL A 160 -5.19 3.89 7.52
N LEU A 161 -5.79 4.58 6.55
CA LEU A 161 -5.66 6.02 6.40
C LEU A 161 -6.87 6.68 7.04
N VAL A 162 -6.66 7.50 8.07
CA VAL A 162 -7.73 8.14 8.85
C VAL A 162 -7.68 9.65 8.69
N ALA A 163 -8.83 10.28 8.43
CA ALA A 163 -8.89 11.72 8.31
C ALA A 163 -8.79 12.40 9.69
N GLN A 164 -8.01 13.47 9.79
CA GLN A 164 -8.57 14.64 10.47
C GLN A 164 -9.66 15.16 9.55
N ILE A 165 -10.93 15.15 9.98
CA ILE A 165 -12.07 15.43 9.10
C ILE A 165 -12.03 16.87 8.59
N ILE A 166 -12.65 17.12 7.44
CA ILE A 166 -12.84 18.48 6.91
C ILE A 166 -13.59 19.36 7.93
N PRO A 167 -13.40 20.68 7.91
CA PRO A 167 -14.20 21.59 8.72
C PRO A 167 -15.68 21.51 8.35
N MET A 168 -16.54 21.81 9.32
CA MET A 168 -17.97 22.01 9.09
C MET A 168 -18.46 23.26 9.83
N ASN A 169 -19.33 24.04 9.18
CA ASN A 169 -19.94 25.22 9.76
C ASN A 169 -21.36 25.47 9.18
N PRO A 170 -22.30 24.53 9.35
CA PRO A 170 -23.67 24.72 8.88
C PRO A 170 -24.41 25.75 9.73
N SER A 171 -25.33 26.50 9.12
CA SER A 171 -26.13 27.53 9.83
C SER A 171 -26.98 26.97 10.97
N THR A 172 -27.23 25.66 10.98
CA THR A 172 -28.00 24.94 11.99
C THR A 172 -27.18 24.46 13.19
N CYS A 173 -25.85 24.65 13.19
CA CYS A 173 -24.99 24.20 14.29
C CYS A 173 -23.82 25.16 14.55
N ALA A 174 -24.06 26.21 15.34
CA ALA A 174 -23.03 27.20 15.69
C ALA A 174 -21.83 26.61 16.45
N ALA A 175 -22.01 25.49 17.17
CA ALA A 175 -20.94 24.83 17.93
C ALA A 175 -20.12 23.84 17.09
N CYS A 176 -20.57 23.46 15.89
CA CYS A 176 -19.97 22.37 15.13
C CYS A 176 -18.53 22.70 14.69
N ALA A 177 -18.25 23.93 14.27
CA ALA A 177 -16.91 24.33 13.88
C ALA A 177 -15.87 24.09 14.99
N GLN A 178 -16.19 24.51 16.22
CA GLN A 178 -15.30 24.28 17.37
C GLN A 178 -15.20 22.80 17.74
N ARG A 179 -16.31 22.05 17.67
CA ARG A 179 -16.28 20.61 17.98
C ARG A 179 -15.41 19.81 16.99
N VAL A 180 -15.37 20.21 15.72
CA VAL A 180 -14.43 19.59 14.77
C VAL A 180 -12.98 19.89 15.17
N VAL A 181 -12.66 21.13 15.56
CA VAL A 181 -11.32 21.49 16.08
C VAL A 181 -10.95 20.60 17.27
N ASP A 182 -11.85 20.48 18.25
CA ASP A 182 -11.63 19.69 19.46
C ASP A 182 -11.44 18.20 19.16
N PHE A 183 -12.18 17.67 18.18
CA PHE A 183 -12.04 16.30 17.71
C PHE A 183 -10.72 16.09 16.95
N ASN A 184 -10.44 16.89 15.92
CA ASN A 184 -9.25 16.78 15.08
C ASN A 184 -7.95 16.97 15.87
N ALA A 185 -7.95 17.78 16.93
CA ALA A 185 -6.79 17.95 17.81
C ALA A 185 -6.35 16.64 18.49
N ARG A 186 -7.26 15.66 18.60
CA ARG A 186 -7.01 14.39 19.29
C ARG A 186 -6.68 13.22 18.37
N VAL A 187 -7.04 13.32 17.08
CA VAL A 187 -6.83 12.25 16.09
C VAL A 187 -5.35 11.86 15.95
N PRO A 188 -4.36 12.79 15.87
CA PRO A 188 -2.94 12.40 15.74
C PRO A 188 -2.42 11.55 16.89
N ALA A 189 -2.70 11.95 18.13
CA ALA A 189 -2.25 11.20 19.30
C ALA A 189 -2.95 9.83 19.39
N TRP A 190 -4.23 9.76 19.05
CA TRP A 190 -4.98 8.50 19.00
C TRP A 190 -4.43 7.55 17.93
N ALA A 191 -4.17 8.04 16.71
CA ALA A 191 -3.64 7.24 15.62
C ALA A 191 -2.26 6.69 15.96
N ALA A 192 -1.36 7.52 16.49
CA ALA A 192 -0.04 7.08 16.94
C ALA A 192 -0.12 6.00 18.04
N ALA A 193 -1.05 6.11 18.98
CA ALA A 193 -1.25 5.12 20.04
C ALA A 193 -1.91 3.82 19.55
N THR A 194 -2.65 3.88 18.44
CA THR A 194 -3.39 2.73 17.87
C THR A 194 -2.57 1.99 16.81
N SER A 195 -1.65 2.69 16.13
CA SER A 195 -0.81 2.16 15.06
C SER A 195 0.16 1.07 15.54
N THR A 196 0.45 0.12 14.67
CA THR A 196 1.51 -0.89 14.86
C THR A 196 2.34 -1.00 13.58
N ASP A 197 3.52 -1.64 13.65
CA ASP A 197 4.35 -1.89 12.47
C ASP A 197 3.64 -2.78 11.44
N ARG A 198 2.80 -3.72 11.91
CA ARG A 198 2.05 -4.66 11.07
C ARG A 198 0.79 -4.06 10.44
N SER A 199 0.08 -3.23 11.19
CA SER A 199 -1.19 -2.62 10.79
C SER A 199 -1.14 -1.11 11.09
N PRO A 200 -0.47 -0.33 10.22
CA PRO A 200 -0.26 1.09 10.44
C PRO A 200 -1.59 1.87 10.36
N VAL A 201 -1.71 2.88 11.23
CA VAL A 201 -2.79 3.87 11.21
C VAL A 201 -2.18 5.24 10.94
N THR A 202 -2.38 5.77 9.73
CA THR A 202 -1.78 7.03 9.28
C THR A 202 -2.83 8.12 9.18
N VAL A 203 -2.56 9.25 9.82
CA VAL A 203 -3.44 10.42 9.75
C VAL A 203 -3.23 11.16 8.44
N VAL A 204 -4.34 11.52 7.80
CA VAL A 204 -4.39 12.42 6.64
C VAL A 204 -5.13 13.68 7.03
N ASP A 205 -4.45 14.81 6.91
CA ASP A 205 -5.01 16.12 7.24
C ASP A 205 -5.93 16.61 6.11
N GLN A 206 -7.25 16.42 6.29
CA GLN A 206 -8.27 16.98 5.41
C GLN A 206 -8.74 18.37 5.85
N TRP A 207 -8.25 18.86 6.99
CA TRP A 207 -8.68 20.11 7.59
C TRP A 207 -7.90 21.31 7.05
N THR A 208 -6.57 21.23 7.02
CA THR A 208 -5.73 22.38 6.69
C THR A 208 -5.91 22.83 5.24
N GLY A 209 -6.30 24.10 5.06
CA GLY A 209 -6.52 24.71 3.75
C GLY A 209 -7.91 24.46 3.15
N PHE A 210 -8.80 23.82 3.89
CA PHE A 210 -10.20 23.65 3.55
C PHE A 210 -11.04 24.79 4.17
N ASP A 211 -11.88 25.43 3.39
CA ASP A 211 -12.75 26.54 3.80
C ASP A 211 -14.21 26.18 3.53
N THR A 212 -14.99 26.05 4.60
CA THR A 212 -16.41 25.71 4.51
C THR A 212 -17.21 26.64 3.61
N ALA A 213 -16.86 27.92 3.51
CA ALA A 213 -17.64 28.87 2.72
C ALA A 213 -17.44 28.70 1.20
N THR A 214 -16.27 28.21 0.78
CA THR A 214 -15.89 28.13 -0.63
C THR A 214 -15.78 26.69 -1.15
N ASP A 215 -15.55 25.73 -0.26
CA ASP A 215 -15.33 24.32 -0.60
C ASP A 215 -16.52 23.42 -0.28
N THR A 216 -17.61 23.96 0.29
CA THR A 216 -18.86 23.21 0.53
C THR A 216 -20.06 23.90 -0.11
N TYR A 217 -21.16 23.19 -0.27
CA TYR A 217 -22.42 23.79 -0.75
C TYR A 217 -23.43 24.09 0.36
N ASP A 218 -23.27 23.52 1.56
CA ASP A 218 -24.18 23.68 2.71
C ASP A 218 -23.47 23.93 4.05
N GLY A 219 -22.16 24.16 4.02
CA GLY A 219 -21.32 24.29 5.19
C GLY A 219 -20.72 22.97 5.68
N VAL A 220 -21.07 21.82 5.08
CA VAL A 220 -20.62 20.47 5.51
C VAL A 220 -20.13 19.62 4.34
N HIS A 221 -20.92 19.51 3.28
CA HIS A 221 -20.65 18.60 2.17
C HIS A 221 -19.83 19.28 1.07
N PRO A 222 -18.75 18.63 0.59
CA PRO A 222 -17.84 19.23 -0.37
C PRO A 222 -18.52 19.50 -1.72
N ASN A 223 -18.27 20.69 -2.27
CA ASN A 223 -18.52 20.98 -3.68
C ASN A 223 -17.34 20.50 -4.55
N ASP A 224 -17.31 20.84 -5.84
CA ASP A 224 -16.23 20.39 -6.74
C ASP A 224 -14.82 20.77 -6.24
N ALA A 225 -14.63 22.02 -5.80
CA ALA A 225 -13.35 22.48 -5.26
C ALA A 225 -12.97 21.76 -3.95
N GLY A 226 -13.95 21.51 -3.07
CA GLY A 226 -13.73 20.70 -1.88
C GLY A 226 -13.35 19.26 -2.20
N ASN A 227 -13.98 18.65 -3.20
CA ASN A 227 -13.66 17.30 -3.64
C ASN A 227 -12.23 17.21 -4.19
N GLU A 228 -11.77 18.19 -4.96
CA GLU A 228 -10.38 18.28 -5.43
C GLU A 228 -9.39 18.32 -4.27
N LYS A 229 -9.66 19.14 -3.24
CA LYS A 229 -8.82 19.23 -2.04
C LYS A 229 -8.78 17.92 -1.27
N ILE A 230 -9.92 17.26 -1.09
CA ILE A 230 -9.99 15.98 -0.39
C ILE A 230 -9.16 14.92 -1.11
N ALA A 231 -9.32 14.81 -2.44
CA ALA A 231 -8.56 13.88 -3.26
C ALA A 231 -7.05 14.17 -3.19
N ALA A 232 -6.64 15.44 -3.31
CA ALA A 232 -5.25 15.85 -3.26
C ALA A 232 -4.55 15.54 -1.92
N ARG A 233 -5.31 15.46 -0.82
CA ARG A 233 -4.78 15.05 0.50
C ARG A 233 -4.69 13.53 0.63
N TRP A 234 -5.66 12.79 0.10
CA TRP A 234 -5.63 11.32 0.12
C TRP A 234 -4.56 10.72 -0.78
N PHE A 235 -4.40 11.28 -1.98
CA PHE A 235 -3.52 10.72 -3.02
C PHE A 235 -2.10 10.42 -2.56
N PRO A 236 -1.31 11.35 -1.98
CA PRO A 236 0.07 11.04 -1.60
C PRO A 236 0.16 9.96 -0.52
N ALA A 237 -0.80 9.92 0.42
CA ALA A 237 -0.83 8.93 1.47
C ALA A 237 -1.17 7.53 0.93
N LEU A 238 -2.21 7.44 0.09
CA LEU A 238 -2.63 6.17 -0.51
C LEU A 238 -1.61 5.65 -1.53
N SER A 239 -1.09 6.53 -2.38
CA SER A 239 -0.02 6.17 -3.33
C SER A 239 1.22 5.64 -2.62
N ALA A 240 1.57 6.17 -1.44
CA ALA A 240 2.71 5.67 -0.67
C ALA A 240 2.47 4.26 -0.12
N LEU A 241 1.24 3.93 0.30
CA LEU A 241 0.88 2.57 0.72
C LEU A 241 0.88 1.60 -0.46
N LEU A 242 0.28 2.00 -1.58
CA LEU A 242 0.24 1.17 -2.79
C LEU A 242 1.66 0.90 -3.34
N GLY A 243 2.56 1.88 -3.27
CA GLY A 243 3.96 1.70 -3.64
C GLY A 243 4.77 0.78 -2.73
N GLN A 244 4.28 0.45 -1.53
CA GLN A 244 4.91 -0.51 -0.62
C GLN A 244 4.51 -1.98 -0.92
N GLY A 245 3.50 -2.20 -1.78
CA GLY A 245 2.81 -3.50 -1.88
C GLY A 245 1.94 -3.79 -0.65
N VAL A 246 1.04 -4.77 -0.72
CA VAL A 246 0.32 -5.27 0.47
C VAL A 246 1.15 -6.40 1.08
N PRO A 247 1.40 -6.46 2.41
CA PRO A 247 1.85 -7.70 3.03
C PRO A 247 0.77 -8.76 2.80
N GLY A 248 1.14 -9.81 2.07
CA GLY A 248 0.22 -10.74 1.41
C GLY A 248 -0.86 -11.34 2.30
N ASP A 249 -2.02 -11.49 1.69
CA ASP A 249 -3.04 -12.48 2.04
C ASP A 249 -2.35 -13.86 2.20
N PRO A 250 -2.58 -14.60 3.31
CA PRO A 250 -1.90 -15.87 3.58
C PRO A 250 -2.09 -16.99 2.52
N ASP A 251 -2.87 -16.77 1.46
CA ASP A 251 -3.12 -17.74 0.40
C ASP A 251 -2.23 -17.60 -0.86
N ASP A 252 -1.30 -16.62 -0.95
CA ASP A 252 -0.41 -16.50 -2.13
C ASP A 252 1.10 -16.39 -1.76
N PRO A 253 1.90 -17.46 -1.91
CA PRO A 253 3.33 -17.45 -1.56
C PRO A 253 4.27 -16.84 -2.61
N ASP A 254 3.78 -16.24 -3.71
CA ASP A 254 4.62 -15.93 -4.87
C ASP A 254 4.73 -14.45 -5.31
N GLU A 255 4.36 -13.44 -4.49
CA GLU A 255 4.63 -12.03 -4.86
C GLU A 255 6.08 -11.61 -4.53
N PRO A 256 6.88 -11.11 -5.50
CA PRO A 256 8.17 -10.50 -5.22
C PRO A 256 7.93 -9.11 -4.61
N GLY A 257 7.79 -9.06 -3.27
CA GLY A 257 7.78 -7.80 -2.53
C GLY A 257 8.92 -6.90 -2.98
N GLY A 258 8.64 -5.61 -3.19
CA GLY A 258 9.59 -4.65 -3.77
C GLY A 258 10.99 -4.75 -3.17
N ALA A 259 12.02 -4.48 -3.99
CA ALA A 259 13.41 -4.58 -3.59
C ALA A 259 13.68 -3.74 -2.33
N THR A 260 13.96 -4.40 -1.20
CA THR A 260 14.33 -3.76 0.07
C THR A 260 15.66 -4.29 0.55
N CYS A 261 16.43 -3.40 1.21
CA CYS A 261 17.68 -3.78 1.82
C CYS A 261 17.93 -3.01 3.11
N THR A 262 18.79 -3.59 3.95
CA THR A 262 19.34 -2.95 5.14
C THR A 262 20.86 -2.89 5.05
N ALA A 263 21.49 -1.92 5.72
CA ALA A 263 22.94 -1.79 5.81
C ALA A 263 23.39 -1.74 7.28
N SER A 264 24.54 -2.34 7.59
CA SER A 264 25.12 -2.29 8.93
C SER A 264 26.61 -1.95 8.87
N PHE A 265 27.04 -0.97 9.65
CA PHE A 265 28.43 -0.53 9.75
C PHE A 265 29.19 -1.27 10.86
N ARG A 266 30.45 -1.64 10.58
CA ARG A 266 31.39 -2.18 11.55
C ARG A 266 32.80 -1.63 11.32
N ALA A 267 33.39 -1.03 12.35
CA ALA A 267 34.82 -0.72 12.35
C ALA A 267 35.64 -2.03 12.44
N VAL A 268 36.60 -2.21 11.54
CA VAL A 268 37.46 -3.40 11.46
C VAL A 268 38.80 -3.13 12.17
N SER A 269 39.39 -1.96 11.95
CA SER A 269 40.62 -1.53 12.61
C SER A 269 40.66 -0.01 12.73
N THR A 270 41.37 0.48 13.73
CA THR A 270 41.47 1.91 14.04
C THR A 270 42.91 2.30 14.29
N TRP A 271 43.29 3.52 13.90
CA TRP A 271 44.59 4.10 14.16
C TRP A 271 44.47 5.61 14.35
N GLN A 272 45.56 6.26 14.76
CA GLN A 272 45.55 7.71 14.91
C GLN A 272 45.32 8.38 13.54
N GLY A 273 44.20 9.10 13.41
CA GLY A 273 43.86 9.85 12.19
C GLY A 273 43.00 9.08 11.18
N GLY A 274 42.56 7.85 11.47
CA GLY A 274 41.68 7.13 10.56
C GLY A 274 41.26 5.74 11.04
N TYR A 275 40.41 5.10 10.24
CA TYR A 275 39.94 3.74 10.50
C TYR A 275 39.60 3.02 9.21
N GLN A 276 39.62 1.69 9.28
CA GLN A 276 39.04 0.81 8.28
C GLN A 276 37.68 0.33 8.77
N ALA A 277 36.69 0.37 7.90
CA ALA A 277 35.35 -0.13 8.19
C ALA A 277 34.84 -1.05 7.08
N GLU A 278 33.84 -1.85 7.44
CA GLU A 278 33.06 -2.69 6.56
C GLU A 278 31.58 -2.35 6.72
N VAL A 279 30.86 -2.32 5.61
CA VAL A 279 29.40 -2.19 5.58
C VAL A 279 28.83 -3.44 4.93
N THR A 280 27.95 -4.11 5.65
CA THR A 280 27.20 -5.26 5.15
C THR A 280 25.84 -4.80 4.67
N VAL A 281 25.50 -5.10 3.42
CA VAL A 281 24.19 -4.88 2.80
C VAL A 281 23.47 -6.21 2.78
N ARG A 282 22.24 -6.27 3.28
CA ARG A 282 21.39 -7.46 3.27
C ARG A 282 20.10 -7.19 2.52
N ASN A 283 19.75 -8.09 1.59
CA ASN A 283 18.43 -8.11 0.98
C ASN A 283 17.40 -8.59 2.01
N THR A 284 16.40 -7.77 2.28
CA THR A 284 15.30 -8.08 3.21
C THR A 284 13.98 -8.34 2.50
N SER A 285 13.98 -8.30 1.16
CA SER A 285 12.82 -8.65 0.35
C SER A 285 12.77 -10.15 0.05
N ALA A 286 11.58 -10.64 -0.27
CA ALA A 286 11.35 -12.01 -0.71
C ALA A 286 11.81 -12.28 -2.16
N ALA A 287 12.16 -11.21 -2.89
CA ALA A 287 12.66 -11.26 -4.26
C ALA A 287 14.18 -11.08 -4.32
N PRO A 288 14.87 -11.59 -5.35
CA PRO A 288 16.22 -11.17 -5.65
C PRO A 288 16.27 -9.68 -6.03
N VAL A 289 17.22 -8.93 -5.47
CA VAL A 289 17.51 -7.56 -5.91
C VAL A 289 18.64 -7.58 -6.94
N LYS A 290 18.64 -6.66 -7.91
CA LYS A 290 19.66 -6.55 -8.96
C LYS A 290 20.82 -5.62 -8.59
N GLY A 291 20.59 -4.71 -7.65
CA GLY A 291 21.60 -3.74 -7.21
C GLY A 291 21.24 -3.12 -5.87
N TRP A 292 22.21 -2.42 -5.30
CA TRP A 292 22.06 -1.69 -4.05
C TRP A 292 22.91 -0.43 -4.05
N THR A 293 22.41 0.59 -3.35
CA THR A 293 23.10 1.85 -3.08
C THR A 293 23.04 2.10 -1.57
N VAL A 294 24.18 2.47 -0.98
CA VAL A 294 24.27 2.81 0.44
C VAL A 294 24.75 4.25 0.59
N THR A 295 24.01 5.04 1.35
CA THR A 295 24.48 6.33 1.85
C THR A 295 25.22 6.11 3.16
N VAL A 296 26.45 6.60 3.28
CA VAL A 296 27.31 6.51 4.44
C VAL A 296 27.61 7.92 4.94
N VAL A 297 27.26 8.18 6.20
CA VAL A 297 27.57 9.45 6.88
C VAL A 297 28.47 9.15 8.09
N PRO A 298 29.80 9.27 7.93
CA PRO A 298 30.73 9.11 9.04
C PRO A 298 30.52 10.14 10.14
N ALA A 299 30.58 9.71 11.40
CA ALA A 299 30.49 10.59 12.56
C ALA A 299 31.73 11.50 12.70
N ASP A 300 31.61 12.52 13.55
CA ASP A 300 32.71 13.39 14.00
C ASP A 300 33.53 14.05 12.88
N GLY A 301 32.91 14.29 11.72
CA GLY A 301 33.59 14.92 10.59
C GLY A 301 34.60 14.00 9.89
N ALA A 302 34.54 12.69 10.11
CA ALA A 302 35.31 11.74 9.33
C ALA A 302 34.92 11.78 7.84
N ARG A 303 35.82 11.33 6.97
CA ARG A 303 35.63 11.35 5.51
C ARG A 303 36.07 10.03 4.90
N VAL A 304 35.20 9.43 4.09
CA VAL A 304 35.52 8.22 3.31
C VAL A 304 36.54 8.59 2.22
N GLY A 305 37.65 7.85 2.16
CA GLY A 305 38.75 8.11 1.22
C GLY A 305 38.93 7.02 0.18
N GLN A 306 39.30 5.81 0.62
CA GLN A 306 39.47 4.65 -0.26
C GLN A 306 38.34 3.65 -0.03
N LEU A 307 37.86 3.02 -1.09
CA LEU A 307 36.77 2.05 -1.04
C LEU A 307 37.07 0.86 -1.96
N TRP A 308 36.60 -0.33 -1.59
CA TRP A 308 36.63 -1.54 -2.41
C TRP A 308 35.30 -2.26 -2.37
N ASN A 309 35.04 -3.13 -3.35
CA ASN A 309 33.79 -3.87 -3.55
C ASN A 309 32.55 -2.97 -3.75
N GLY A 310 32.75 -1.74 -4.24
CA GLY A 310 31.70 -0.80 -4.61
C GLY A 310 32.28 0.40 -5.38
N THR A 311 31.42 1.33 -5.78
CA THR A 311 31.81 2.59 -6.43
C THR A 311 31.42 3.76 -5.53
N LEU A 312 32.37 4.64 -5.21
CA LEU A 312 32.19 5.77 -4.31
C LEU A 312 31.90 7.06 -5.09
N SER A 313 30.88 7.79 -4.65
CA SER A 313 30.66 9.20 -4.95
C SER A 313 30.57 9.99 -3.63
N THR A 314 31.08 11.21 -3.58
CA THR A 314 31.08 12.03 -2.36
C THR A 314 30.50 13.40 -2.65
N ALA A 315 29.48 13.80 -1.90
CA ALA A 315 28.90 15.12 -1.97
C ALA A 315 29.77 16.17 -1.26
N ALA A 316 29.53 17.45 -1.55
CA ALA A 316 30.31 18.57 -1.01
C ALA A 316 30.24 18.69 0.52
N ASP A 317 29.17 18.18 1.14
CA ASP A 317 28.98 18.15 2.60
C ASP A 317 29.75 17.01 3.30
N GLY A 318 30.34 16.09 2.53
CA GLY A 318 31.06 14.91 3.03
C GLY A 318 30.26 13.62 3.06
N THR A 319 28.99 13.63 2.62
CA THR A 319 28.14 12.43 2.50
C THR A 319 28.68 11.52 1.40
N ALA A 320 28.92 10.26 1.73
CA ALA A 320 29.41 9.26 0.78
C ALA A 320 28.25 8.41 0.27
N THR A 321 28.13 8.23 -1.04
CA THR A 321 27.20 7.31 -1.69
C THR A 321 27.99 6.19 -2.34
N VAL A 322 27.66 4.96 -1.99
CA VAL A 322 28.35 3.75 -2.47
C VAL A 322 27.36 2.90 -3.25
N THR A 323 27.60 2.68 -4.54
CA THR A 323 26.83 1.70 -5.33
C THR A 323 27.57 0.37 -5.40
N ASN A 324 26.84 -0.71 -5.62
CA ASN A 324 27.43 -2.04 -5.80
C ASN A 324 28.49 -2.08 -6.91
N ALA A 325 29.43 -3.01 -6.79
CA ALA A 325 30.28 -3.44 -7.90
C ALA A 325 29.46 -4.32 -8.86
N ASN A 326 29.96 -4.50 -10.08
CA ASN A 326 29.28 -5.29 -11.11
C ASN A 326 29.06 -6.77 -10.74
N TRP A 327 29.76 -7.30 -9.74
CA TRP A 327 29.70 -8.71 -9.33
C TRP A 327 28.97 -8.96 -7.99
N ASN A 328 28.60 -7.92 -7.23
CA ASN A 328 27.93 -8.07 -5.93
C ASN A 328 26.61 -7.31 -5.81
N GLY A 329 26.06 -6.80 -6.92
CA GLY A 329 24.76 -6.12 -6.93
C GLY A 329 23.59 -7.08 -6.73
N ALA A 330 23.66 -8.25 -7.35
CA ALA A 330 22.60 -9.24 -7.28
C ALA A 330 22.60 -9.97 -5.94
N LEU A 331 21.52 -9.85 -5.16
CA LEU A 331 21.37 -10.54 -3.88
C LEU A 331 20.05 -11.30 -3.87
N ALA A 332 20.12 -12.62 -3.67
CA ALA A 332 18.94 -13.43 -3.36
C ALA A 332 18.29 -12.97 -2.05
N PRO A 333 17.05 -13.37 -1.75
CA PRO A 333 16.43 -13.14 -0.45
C PRO A 333 17.35 -13.57 0.69
N ASP A 334 17.46 -12.75 1.73
CA ASP A 334 18.36 -12.91 2.87
C ASP A 334 19.86 -12.93 2.59
N ALA A 335 20.28 -12.86 1.32
CA ALA A 335 21.68 -12.80 0.95
C ALA A 335 22.27 -11.41 1.25
N SER A 336 23.58 -11.40 1.45
CA SER A 336 24.32 -10.19 1.80
C SER A 336 25.53 -9.98 0.90
N ALA A 337 25.84 -8.71 0.63
CA ALA A 337 27.13 -8.26 0.12
C ALA A 337 27.84 -7.41 1.18
N ALA A 338 29.15 -7.26 1.05
CA ALA A 338 29.92 -6.35 1.89
C ALA A 338 30.88 -5.52 1.06
N PHE A 339 31.01 -4.26 1.43
CA PHE A 339 32.06 -3.37 0.94
C PHE A 339 32.84 -2.79 2.10
N GLY A 340 34.10 -2.44 1.84
CA GLY A 340 34.96 -1.86 2.87
C GLY A 340 35.54 -0.54 2.42
N PHE A 341 35.91 0.29 3.38
CA PHE A 341 36.54 1.58 3.13
C PHE A 341 37.53 1.98 4.21
N ILE A 342 38.42 2.90 3.84
CA ILE A 342 39.29 3.64 4.76
C ILE A 342 38.76 5.06 4.86
N ALA A 343 38.54 5.53 6.09
CA ALA A 343 38.18 6.90 6.37
C ALA A 343 39.28 7.64 7.14
N THR A 344 39.45 8.91 6.83
CA THR A 344 40.22 9.84 7.67
C THR A 344 39.31 10.37 8.78
N ALA A 345 39.85 10.52 9.98
CA ALA A 345 39.10 10.98 11.15
C ALA A 345 39.93 12.01 11.94
N PRO A 346 39.31 13.04 12.53
CA PRO A 346 40.01 13.94 13.44
C PRO A 346 40.62 13.18 14.62
N ALA A 347 41.79 13.62 15.10
CA ALA A 347 42.50 12.97 16.21
C ALA A 347 41.73 12.98 17.54
N THR A 348 40.64 13.75 17.63
CA THR A 348 39.76 13.87 18.80
C THR A 348 38.57 12.90 18.79
N SER A 349 38.32 12.16 17.70
CA SER A 349 37.23 11.19 17.63
C SER A 349 37.61 9.91 18.38
N SER A 350 36.75 9.44 19.29
CA SER A 350 37.09 8.39 20.25
C SER A 350 36.55 7.00 19.88
N VAL A 351 35.58 6.90 18.97
CA VAL A 351 35.07 5.62 18.41
C VAL A 351 34.53 5.84 16.99
N PRO A 352 34.96 5.08 15.97
CA PRO A 352 34.36 5.17 14.65
C PRO A 352 32.90 4.74 14.66
N ALA A 353 32.04 5.59 14.09
CA ALA A 353 30.64 5.31 13.84
C ALA A 353 30.23 5.94 12.51
N ALA A 354 29.18 5.40 11.89
CA ALA A 354 28.55 5.98 10.72
C ALA A 354 27.06 5.62 10.69
N THR A 355 26.23 6.55 10.22
CA THR A 355 24.87 6.22 9.80
C THR A 355 24.95 5.62 8.39
N VAL A 356 24.24 4.51 8.18
CA VAL A 356 24.19 3.81 6.89
C VAL A 356 22.75 3.52 6.50
N ASP A 357 22.35 4.01 5.33
CA ASP A 357 21.00 3.81 4.78
C ASP A 357 21.08 3.13 3.41
N CYS A 358 20.21 2.15 3.18
CA CYS A 358 20.25 1.30 1.99
C CYS A 358 19.04 1.54 1.08
N THR A 359 19.27 1.54 -0.23
CA THR A 359 18.23 1.53 -1.26
C THR A 359 18.54 0.41 -2.25
N ALA A 360 17.61 -0.53 -2.45
CA ALA A 360 17.78 -1.62 -3.41
C ALA A 360 17.15 -1.27 -4.75
N THR A 361 17.60 -1.94 -5.81
CA THR A 361 17.07 -1.82 -7.16
C THR A 361 16.60 -3.18 -7.65
N SER A 362 15.37 -3.23 -8.17
CA SER A 362 14.67 -4.46 -8.59
C SER A 362 15.19 -5.09 -9.86
#